data_AF-A0A914I326-F1
#
_entry.id   AF-A0A914I326-F1
#
_cell.length_a   1.000
_cell.length_b   1.000
_cell.length_c   1.000
_cell.angle_alpha   90.00
_cell.angle_beta   90.00
_cell.angle_gamma   90.00
#
_symmetry.space_group_name_H-M   'P 1'
#
loop_
_entity.id
_entity.type
_entity.pdbx_description
1 polymer ?
#
loop_
_entity_poly.entity_id
_entity_poly.type
_entity_poly.pdbx_seq_one_letter_code
_entity_poly.pdbx_strand_id
1 'polypeptide(L)'
;MLLICLFEIGHQSGQIVFLVIVSSGTNFVGLFKADLFVTPMIFCVNANMMAMFCASSDRLFAIASPFKHKQVATQHKFVYLFCHTLLCALFGLYSLFYVLSYGIQNSGIPTTGCICEILSDDVIRNRYFINTTLLNLACIICYVIIGVLIRYKKGVTVETNTRLLRSLKVILLVSVNAPILYVNSTEYRKAFKREFGELRRLLPIKRNASVSSSTANVVHVQPRQQQQPTQIAANGVIRPSFNHQSQSFAINRF
;
A
#
# COMPACT_ATOMS: atom_id res chain seq x y z
N MET A 1 -9.51 9.68 -9.83
CA MET A 1 -8.11 9.96 -9.47
C MET A 1 -8.01 10.62 -8.11
N LEU A 2 -8.59 11.81 -7.88
CA LEU A 2 -8.57 12.45 -6.56
C LEU A 2 -9.04 11.51 -5.42
N LEU A 3 -10.16 10.79 -5.64
CA LEU A 3 -10.70 9.84 -4.66
C LEU A 3 -9.70 8.71 -4.29
N ILE A 4 -9.00 8.15 -5.28
CA ILE A 4 -7.94 7.14 -5.08
C ILE A 4 -6.81 7.73 -4.23
N CYS A 5 -6.36 8.96 -4.54
CA CYS A 5 -5.31 9.63 -3.75
C CYS A 5 -5.75 9.89 -2.30
N LEU A 6 -7.00 10.28 -2.07
CA LEU A 6 -7.53 10.49 -0.72
C LEU A 6 -7.55 9.18 0.08
N PHE A 7 -8.01 8.08 -0.53
CA PHE A 7 -7.95 6.77 0.12
C PHE A 7 -6.52 6.31 0.35
N GLU A 8 -5.59 6.56 -0.57
CA GLU A 8 -4.18 6.22 -0.35
C GLU A 8 -3.59 7.01 0.82
N ILE A 9 -3.85 8.32 0.92
CA ILE A 9 -3.41 9.13 2.06
C ILE A 9 -4.01 8.61 3.37
N GLY A 10 -5.31 8.29 3.38
CA GLY A 10 -5.97 7.71 4.54
C GLY A 10 -5.39 6.34 4.93
N HIS A 11 -5.09 5.49 3.96
CA HIS A 11 -4.40 4.22 4.18
C HIS A 11 -3.01 4.43 4.81
N GLN A 12 -2.19 5.31 4.24
CA GLN A 12 -0.85 5.61 4.77
C GLN A 12 -0.91 6.25 6.18
N SER A 13 -1.96 7.02 6.48
CA SER A 13 -2.09 7.67 7.79
C SER A 13 -2.22 6.69 8.96
N GLY A 14 -2.83 5.50 8.77
CA GLY A 14 -2.92 4.51 9.85
C GLY A 14 -1.61 3.81 10.17
N GLN A 15 -0.64 3.80 9.24
CA GLN A 15 0.70 3.27 9.53
C GLN A 15 1.44 4.14 10.56
N ILE A 16 1.14 5.44 10.63
CA ILE A 16 1.71 6.35 11.63
C ILE A 16 1.22 5.96 13.03
N VAL A 17 -0.05 5.56 13.17
CA VAL A 17 -0.62 5.12 14.45
C VAL A 17 0.09 3.85 14.93
N PHE A 18 0.35 2.90 14.02
CA PHE A 18 1.14 1.71 14.33
C PHE A 18 2.56 2.07 14.79
N LEU A 19 3.23 3.01 14.11
CA LEU A 19 4.57 3.47 14.50
C LEU A 19 4.59 4.05 15.93
N VAL A 20 3.56 4.80 16.31
CA VAL A 20 3.44 5.37 17.67
C VAL A 20 3.32 4.25 18.72
N ILE A 21 2.49 3.24 18.48
CA ILE A 21 2.31 2.09 19.40
C ILE A 21 3.61 1.29 19.57
N VAL A 22 4.34 1.06 18.48
CA VAL A 22 5.64 0.39 18.54
C VAL A 22 6.64 1.24 19.31
N SER A 23 6.64 2.56 19.08
CA SER A 23 7.57 3.49 19.75
C SER A 23 7.32 3.66 21.25
N SER A 24 6.11 3.39 21.75
CA SER A 24 5.78 3.48 23.18
C SER A 24 6.28 2.30 24.02
N GLY A 25 6.89 1.27 23.41
CA GLY A 25 7.39 0.08 24.10
C GLY A 25 6.30 -0.90 24.54
N THR A 26 5.04 -0.61 24.23
CA THR A 26 3.90 -1.54 24.38
C THR A 26 3.87 -2.48 23.18
N ASN A 27 4.59 -3.60 23.26
CA ASN A 27 4.72 -4.55 22.14
C ASN A 27 3.41 -5.26 21.79
N PHE A 28 2.45 -5.33 22.72
CA PHE A 28 1.18 -6.02 22.54
C PHE A 28 0.01 -5.17 23.01
N VAL A 29 -1.02 -5.09 22.17
CA VAL A 29 -2.30 -4.47 22.47
C VAL A 29 -3.39 -5.50 22.19
N GLY A 30 -4.50 -5.48 22.94
CA GLY A 30 -5.64 -6.36 22.65
C GLY A 30 -6.19 -6.11 21.25
N LEU A 31 -6.54 -7.19 20.54
CA LEU A 31 -6.93 -7.16 19.13
C LEU A 31 -7.98 -6.10 18.80
N PHE A 32 -9.07 -6.01 19.57
CA PHE A 32 -10.11 -5.02 19.32
C PHE A 32 -9.59 -3.58 19.37
N LYS A 33 -8.70 -3.27 20.31
CA LYS A 33 -8.09 -1.94 20.41
C LYS A 33 -7.16 -1.68 19.23
N ALA A 34 -6.37 -2.67 18.82
CA ALA A 34 -5.54 -2.55 17.62
C ALA A 34 -6.39 -2.29 16.37
N ASP A 35 -7.47 -3.05 16.17
CA ASP A 35 -8.41 -2.91 15.05
C ASP A 35 -9.07 -1.54 15.02
N LEU A 36 -9.43 -1.01 16.19
CA LEU A 36 -10.00 0.34 16.32
C LEU A 36 -8.99 1.41 15.85
N PHE A 37 -7.70 1.26 16.21
CA PHE A 37 -6.66 2.19 15.80
C PHE A 37 -6.38 2.13 14.29
N VAL A 38 -6.43 0.94 13.68
CA VAL A 38 -6.19 0.76 12.24
C VAL A 38 -7.46 0.88 11.38
N THR A 39 -8.62 1.11 12.00
CA THR A 39 -9.92 1.22 11.31
C THR A 39 -9.89 2.16 10.09
N PRO A 40 -9.35 3.40 10.17
CA PRO A 40 -9.28 4.29 9.01
C PRO A 40 -8.46 3.70 7.86
N MET A 41 -7.37 3.03 8.19
CA MET A 41 -6.49 2.38 7.21
C MET A 41 -7.19 1.20 6.52
N ILE A 42 -7.87 0.35 7.28
CA ILE A 42 -8.63 -0.80 6.75
C ILE A 42 -9.76 -0.32 5.84
N PHE A 43 -10.50 0.70 6.26
CA PHE A 43 -11.55 1.30 5.42
C PHE A 43 -10.95 1.83 4.11
N CYS A 44 -9.91 2.65 4.20
CA CYS A 44 -9.31 3.30 3.06
C CYS A 44 -8.66 2.33 2.08
N VAL A 45 -7.95 1.29 2.54
CA VAL A 45 -7.34 0.31 1.63
C VAL A 45 -8.39 -0.46 0.83
N ASN A 46 -9.49 -0.87 1.46
CA ASN A 46 -10.57 -1.58 0.81
C ASN A 46 -11.35 -0.67 -0.16
N ALA A 47 -11.66 0.55 0.27
CA ALA A 47 -12.30 1.55 -0.59
C ALA A 47 -11.42 1.91 -1.80
N ASN A 48 -10.10 1.95 -1.62
CA ASN A 48 -9.14 2.18 -2.71
C ASN A 48 -9.15 1.04 -3.74
N MET A 49 -9.19 -0.22 -3.28
CA MET A 49 -9.29 -1.37 -4.20
C MET A 49 -10.56 -1.30 -5.05
N MET A 50 -11.71 -0.98 -4.44
CA MET A 50 -12.96 -0.78 -5.18
C MET A 50 -12.87 0.42 -6.12
N ALA A 51 -12.22 1.52 -5.71
CA ALA A 51 -12.01 2.70 -6.55
C ALA A 51 -11.15 2.39 -7.79
N MET A 52 -10.15 1.52 -7.65
CA MET A 52 -9.32 1.04 -8.76
C MET A 52 -10.12 0.18 -9.75
N PHE A 53 -10.99 -0.69 -9.24
CA PHE A 53 -11.93 -1.45 -10.08
C PHE A 53 -12.91 -0.54 -10.83
N CYS A 54 -13.50 0.41 -10.11
CA CYS A 54 -14.39 1.43 -10.68
C CYS A 54 -13.72 2.25 -11.77
N ALA A 55 -12.47 2.69 -11.56
CA ALA A 55 -11.68 3.42 -12.54
C ALA A 55 -11.33 2.56 -13.78
N SER A 56 -11.08 1.27 -13.57
CA SER A 56 -10.83 0.32 -14.67
C SER A 56 -12.08 0.10 -15.51
N SER A 57 -13.24 -0.05 -14.86
CA SER A 57 -14.56 -0.18 -15.49
C SER A 57 -14.99 1.09 -16.23
N ASP A 58 -14.76 2.27 -15.66
CA ASP A 58 -15.02 3.57 -16.31
C ASP A 58 -14.23 3.71 -17.61
N ARG A 59 -12.93 3.36 -17.60
CA ARG A 59 -12.10 3.37 -18.81
C ARG A 59 -12.56 2.38 -19.85
N LEU A 60 -12.97 1.18 -19.42
CA LEU A 60 -13.53 0.17 -20.32
C LEU A 60 -14.80 0.72 -20.98
N PHE A 61 -15.68 1.35 -20.22
CA PHE A 61 -16.90 1.99 -20.73
C PHE A 61 -16.58 3.12 -21.72
N ALA A 62 -15.60 3.98 -21.41
CA ALA A 62 -15.17 5.07 -22.28
C ALA A 62 -14.65 4.58 -23.64
N ILE A 63 -13.94 3.44 -23.67
CA ILE A 63 -13.37 2.87 -24.90
C ILE A 63 -14.44 2.12 -25.70
N ALA A 64 -15.26 1.32 -25.01
CA ALA A 64 -16.32 0.52 -25.62
C ALA A 64 -17.42 1.40 -26.22
N SER A 65 -17.83 2.47 -25.53
CA SER A 65 -18.91 3.36 -25.98
C SER A 65 -18.61 4.85 -25.72
N PRO A 66 -17.77 5.49 -26.54
CA PRO A 66 -17.30 6.85 -26.29
C PRO A 66 -18.43 7.91 -26.34
N PHE A 67 -19.41 7.75 -27.22
CA PHE A 67 -20.54 8.69 -27.31
C PHE A 67 -21.43 8.64 -26.07
N LYS A 68 -21.80 7.43 -25.60
CA LYS A 68 -22.58 7.24 -24.38
C LYS A 68 -21.81 7.69 -23.14
N HIS A 69 -20.52 7.36 -23.07
CA HIS A 69 -19.65 7.80 -21.98
C HIS A 69 -19.59 9.33 -21.89
N LYS A 70 -19.35 10.01 -23.02
CA LYS A 70 -19.33 11.49 -23.08
C LYS A 70 -20.66 12.10 -22.63
N GLN A 71 -21.79 11.52 -23.05
CA GLN A 71 -23.12 11.98 -22.64
C GLN A 71 -23.30 11.87 -21.12
N VAL A 72 -23.03 10.69 -20.54
CA VAL A 72 -23.14 10.46 -19.09
C VAL A 72 -22.19 11.37 -18.31
N ALA A 73 -20.94 11.49 -18.75
CA ALA A 73 -19.92 12.30 -18.10
C ALA A 73 -20.25 13.81 -18.12
N THR A 74 -20.99 14.29 -19.13
CA THR A 74 -21.34 15.71 -19.26
C THR A 74 -22.67 16.02 -18.59
N GLN A 75 -23.71 15.22 -18.83
CA GLN A 75 -25.07 15.51 -18.34
C GLN A 75 -25.28 15.07 -16.88
N HIS A 76 -24.64 13.99 -16.44
CA HIS A 76 -24.89 13.37 -15.13
C HIS A 76 -23.63 13.22 -14.28
N LYS A 77 -22.68 14.16 -14.42
CA LYS A 77 -21.36 14.11 -13.76
C LYS A 77 -21.45 13.85 -12.25
N PHE A 78 -22.31 14.60 -11.55
CA PHE A 78 -22.43 14.51 -10.09
C PHE A 78 -23.02 13.18 -9.63
N VAL A 79 -24.11 12.74 -10.26
CA VAL A 79 -24.75 11.44 -9.96
C VAL A 79 -23.77 10.31 -10.23
N TYR A 80 -23.06 10.35 -11.35
CA TYR A 80 -22.05 9.37 -11.70
C TYR A 80 -20.94 9.29 -10.65
N LEU A 81 -20.35 10.42 -10.26
CA LEU A 81 -19.29 10.47 -9.24
C LEU A 81 -19.80 10.04 -7.86
N PHE A 82 -21.03 10.41 -7.51
CA PHE A 82 -21.67 10.02 -6.26
C PHE A 82 -21.85 8.51 -6.19
N CYS A 83 -22.38 7.86 -7.24
CA CYS A 83 -22.54 6.40 -7.29
C CYS A 83 -21.19 5.67 -7.11
N HIS A 84 -20.14 6.13 -7.78
CA HIS A 84 -18.79 5.57 -7.61
C HIS A 84 -18.27 5.72 -6.18
N THR A 85 -18.42 6.91 -5.61
CA THR A 85 -17.97 7.21 -4.24
C THR A 85 -18.75 6.36 -3.22
N LEU A 86 -20.06 6.26 -3.39
CA LEU A 86 -20.94 5.45 -2.56
C LEU A 86 -20.56 3.97 -2.64
N LEU A 87 -20.33 3.43 -3.84
CA LEU A 87 -19.92 2.04 -4.01
C LEU A 87 -18.58 1.75 -3.34
N CYS A 88 -17.60 2.66 -3.46
CA CYS A 88 -16.31 2.54 -2.78
C CYS A 88 -16.47 2.58 -1.25
N ALA A 89 -17.29 3.50 -0.74
CA ALA A 89 -17.55 3.64 0.69
C ALA A 89 -18.27 2.42 1.26
N LEU A 90 -19.29 1.89 0.58
CA LEU A 90 -20.02 0.68 0.99
C LEU A 90 -19.10 -0.53 1.04
N PHE A 91 -18.21 -0.69 0.05
CA PHE A 91 -17.23 -1.78 0.05
C PHE A 91 -16.22 -1.64 1.21
N GLY A 92 -15.71 -0.42 1.44
CA GLY A 92 -14.83 -0.15 2.59
C GLY A 92 -15.50 -0.42 3.92
N LEU A 93 -16.76 0.00 4.10
CA LEU A 93 -17.56 -0.24 5.31
C LEU A 93 -17.86 -1.72 5.51
N TYR A 94 -18.17 -2.46 4.44
CA TYR A 94 -18.40 -3.90 4.49
C TYR A 94 -17.15 -4.64 5.03
N SER A 95 -15.98 -4.36 4.45
CA SER A 95 -14.72 -4.94 4.94
C SER A 95 -14.40 -4.53 6.38
N LEU A 96 -14.63 -3.27 6.74
CA LEU A 96 -14.40 -2.76 8.08
C LEU A 96 -15.31 -3.43 9.12
N PHE A 97 -16.61 -3.54 8.83
CA PHE A 97 -17.59 -4.21 9.68
C PHE A 97 -17.16 -5.65 9.98
N TYR A 98 -16.64 -6.34 8.95
CA TYR A 98 -16.17 -7.71 9.08
C TYR A 98 -14.98 -7.84 10.04
N VAL A 99 -13.96 -6.97 9.88
CA VAL A 99 -12.78 -6.98 10.76
C VAL A 99 -13.15 -6.59 12.18
N LEU A 100 -13.94 -5.53 12.37
CA LEU A 100 -14.34 -5.09 13.72
C LEU A 100 -15.18 -6.13 14.46
N SER A 101 -16.09 -6.81 13.75
CA SER A 101 -16.89 -7.89 14.34
C SER A 101 -16.01 -9.02 14.87
N TYR A 102 -14.94 -9.36 14.14
CA TYR A 102 -13.97 -10.35 14.60
C TYR A 102 -13.15 -9.86 15.80
N GLY A 103 -12.67 -8.62 15.76
CA GLY A 103 -11.94 -8.00 16.86
C GLY A 103 -12.75 -8.00 18.16
N ILE A 104 -14.07 -7.73 18.09
CA ILE A 104 -14.96 -7.77 19.26
C ILE A 104 -15.03 -9.18 19.86
N GLN A 105 -15.20 -10.20 19.02
CA GLN A 105 -15.29 -11.60 19.48
C GLN A 105 -13.97 -12.11 20.07
N ASN A 106 -12.83 -11.53 19.66
CA ASN A 106 -11.50 -11.99 20.00
C ASN A 106 -10.65 -10.92 20.72
N SER A 107 -11.30 -10.04 21.49
CA SER A 107 -10.67 -8.84 22.08
C SER A 107 -9.47 -9.13 23.00
N GLY A 108 -9.38 -10.34 23.56
CA GLY A 108 -8.31 -10.78 24.45
C GLY A 108 -7.03 -11.24 23.75
N ILE A 109 -7.02 -11.42 22.42
CA ILE A 109 -5.82 -11.87 21.70
C ILE A 109 -4.80 -10.72 21.66
N PRO A 110 -3.58 -10.90 22.16
CA PRO A 110 -2.53 -9.91 22.05
C PRO A 110 -2.02 -9.86 20.61
N THR A 111 -1.95 -8.66 20.02
CA THR A 111 -1.37 -8.42 18.69
C THR A 111 -0.39 -7.26 18.74
N THR A 112 0.58 -7.27 17.84
CA THR A 112 1.51 -6.16 17.61
C THR A 112 0.83 -4.98 16.91
N GLY A 113 -0.37 -5.17 16.35
CA GLY A 113 -1.09 -4.20 15.54
C GLY A 113 -0.75 -4.27 14.05
N CYS A 114 0.04 -5.26 13.63
CA CYS A 114 0.31 -5.54 12.22
C CYS A 114 -0.97 -6.07 11.55
N ILE A 115 -1.33 -5.53 10.38
CA ILE A 115 -2.56 -5.94 9.67
C ILE A 115 -2.59 -7.44 9.32
N CYS A 116 -1.42 -8.06 9.15
CA CYS A 116 -1.32 -9.50 8.91
C CYS A 116 -1.74 -10.33 10.12
N GLU A 117 -1.54 -9.82 11.35
CA GLU A 117 -1.93 -10.49 12.59
C GLU A 117 -3.40 -10.26 12.93
N ILE A 118 -3.96 -9.12 12.52
CA ILE A 118 -5.38 -8.81 12.63
C ILE A 118 -6.24 -9.84 11.87
N LEU A 119 -5.67 -10.43 10.82
CA LEU A 119 -6.24 -11.53 10.05
C LEU A 119 -5.67 -12.89 10.48
N SER A 120 -5.45 -13.11 11.78
CA SER A 120 -4.87 -14.35 12.29
C SER A 120 -5.79 -15.57 12.13
N ASP A 121 -7.11 -15.39 12.22
CA ASP A 121 -8.08 -16.45 11.94
C ASP A 121 -8.05 -16.87 10.47
N ASP A 122 -7.87 -18.17 10.23
CA ASP A 122 -7.74 -18.74 8.90
C ASP A 122 -8.98 -18.48 8.03
N VAL A 123 -10.19 -18.53 8.61
CA VAL A 123 -11.43 -18.37 7.86
C VAL A 123 -11.60 -16.92 7.40
N ILE A 124 -11.36 -15.96 8.29
CA ILE A 124 -11.46 -14.53 8.00
C ILE A 124 -10.37 -14.08 7.04
N ARG A 125 -9.13 -14.52 7.27
CA ARG A 125 -8.00 -14.27 6.38
C ARG A 125 -8.30 -14.77 4.98
N ASN A 126 -8.77 -16.01 4.86
CA ASN A 126 -9.08 -16.61 3.57
C ASN A 126 -10.21 -15.86 2.87
N ARG A 127 -11.29 -15.50 3.57
CA ARG A 127 -12.40 -14.72 2.97
C ARG A 127 -11.95 -13.34 2.50
N TYR A 128 -11.18 -12.62 3.31
CA TYR A 128 -10.63 -11.31 2.95
C TYR A 128 -9.71 -11.42 1.73
N PHE A 129 -8.81 -12.41 1.73
CA PHE A 129 -7.86 -12.63 0.65
C PHE A 129 -8.56 -13.06 -0.65
N ILE A 130 -9.58 -13.92 -0.57
CA ILE A 130 -10.40 -14.33 -1.71
C ILE A 130 -11.11 -13.11 -2.31
N ASN A 131 -11.81 -12.32 -1.51
CA ASN A 131 -12.51 -11.12 -2.00
C ASN A 131 -11.55 -10.13 -2.67
N THR A 132 -10.40 -9.89 -2.04
CA THR A 132 -9.33 -9.03 -2.59
C THR A 132 -8.78 -9.59 -3.91
N THR A 133 -8.55 -10.90 -3.98
CA THR A 133 -8.04 -11.58 -5.18
C THR A 133 -9.05 -11.51 -6.32
N LEU A 134 -10.33 -11.74 -6.04
CA LEU A 134 -11.40 -11.65 -7.03
C LEU A 134 -11.52 -10.24 -7.61
N LEU A 135 -11.44 -9.20 -6.77
CA LEU A 135 -11.52 -7.81 -7.22
C LEU A 135 -10.30 -7.41 -8.07
N ASN A 136 -9.10 -7.84 -7.68
CA ASN A 136 -7.89 -7.63 -8.46
C ASN A 136 -7.94 -8.39 -9.81
N LEU A 137 -8.44 -9.63 -9.81
CA LEU A 137 -8.63 -10.41 -11.03
C LEU A 137 -9.63 -9.73 -11.97
N ALA A 138 -10.73 -9.21 -11.44
CA ALA A 138 -11.70 -8.42 -12.21
C ALA A 138 -11.06 -7.17 -12.84
N CYS A 139 -10.18 -6.47 -12.11
CA CYS A 139 -9.42 -5.34 -12.67
C CYS A 139 -8.50 -5.76 -13.83
N ILE A 140 -7.77 -6.87 -13.66
CA ILE A 140 -6.90 -7.42 -14.71
C ILE A 140 -7.73 -7.77 -15.94
N ILE A 141 -8.87 -8.43 -15.78
CA ILE A 141 -9.79 -8.77 -16.87
C ILE A 141 -10.26 -7.50 -17.60
N CYS A 142 -10.70 -6.46 -16.87
CA CYS A 142 -11.07 -5.17 -17.48
C CYS A 142 -9.94 -4.60 -18.34
N TYR A 143 -8.70 -4.65 -17.84
CA TYR A 143 -7.54 -4.14 -18.57
C TYR A 143 -7.13 -4.98 -19.78
N VAL A 144 -7.28 -6.31 -19.72
CA VAL A 144 -7.10 -7.19 -20.88
C VAL A 144 -8.14 -6.85 -21.95
N ILE A 145 -9.41 -6.71 -21.58
CA ILE A 145 -10.49 -6.34 -22.51
C ILE A 145 -10.21 -4.96 -23.13
N ILE A 146 -9.78 -3.97 -22.34
CA ILE A 146 -9.36 -2.66 -22.86
C ILE A 146 -8.25 -2.82 -23.92
N GLY A 147 -7.21 -3.61 -23.63
CA GLY A 147 -6.12 -3.86 -24.57
C GLY A 147 -6.60 -4.50 -25.88
N VAL A 148 -7.52 -5.47 -25.77
CA VAL A 148 -8.14 -6.14 -26.92
C VAL A 148 -8.98 -5.17 -27.74
N LEU A 149 -9.85 -4.37 -27.11
CA LEU A 149 -10.69 -3.38 -27.79
C LEU A 149 -9.86 -2.33 -28.53
N ILE A 150 -8.76 -1.86 -27.92
CA ILE A 150 -7.83 -0.91 -28.56
C ILE A 150 -7.20 -1.53 -29.82
N ARG A 151 -6.85 -2.83 -29.80
CA ARG A 151 -6.26 -3.53 -30.95
C ARG A 151 -7.25 -3.72 -32.10
N TYR A 152 -8.51 -4.00 -31.81
CA TYR A 152 -9.52 -4.24 -32.85
C TYR A 152 -10.08 -2.95 -33.47
N LYS A 153 -10.05 -1.83 -32.77
CA LYS A 153 -10.62 -0.56 -33.23
C LYS A 153 -9.69 0.14 -34.23
N LYS A 154 -9.75 -0.26 -35.50
CA LYS A 154 -9.07 0.41 -36.62
C LYS A 154 -9.70 1.79 -36.85
N GLY A 155 -8.96 2.87 -36.55
CA GLY A 155 -9.42 4.25 -36.76
C GLY A 155 -9.09 5.25 -35.65
N VAL A 156 -8.54 4.79 -34.53
CA VAL A 156 -8.04 5.69 -33.48
C VAL A 156 -6.57 6.04 -33.77
N THR A 157 -6.21 7.31 -33.65
CA THR A 157 -4.84 7.81 -33.86
C THR A 157 -3.82 7.03 -33.02
N VAL A 158 -2.74 6.58 -33.68
CA VAL A 158 -1.70 5.71 -33.10
C VAL A 158 -1.10 6.32 -31.82
N GLU A 159 -0.94 7.64 -31.75
CA GLU A 159 -0.43 8.35 -30.56
C GLU A 159 -1.33 8.24 -29.34
N THR A 160 -2.65 8.41 -29.50
CA THR A 160 -3.62 8.34 -28.40
C THR A 160 -3.65 6.93 -27.80
N ASN A 161 -3.64 5.92 -28.66
CA ASN A 161 -3.60 4.51 -28.24
C ASN A 161 -2.30 4.17 -27.52
N THR A 162 -1.16 4.69 -27.99
CA THR A 162 0.16 4.44 -27.37
C THR A 162 0.25 5.09 -25.99
N ARG A 163 -0.29 6.31 -25.84
CA ARG A 163 -0.35 7.01 -24.54
C ARG A 163 -1.25 6.29 -23.54
N LEU A 164 -2.41 5.78 -23.98
CA LEU A 164 -3.31 4.97 -23.16
C LEU A 164 -2.67 3.64 -22.76
N LEU A 165 -2.02 2.92 -23.67
CA LEU A 165 -1.31 1.67 -23.36
C LEU A 165 -0.13 1.89 -22.41
N ARG A 166 0.59 3.01 -22.53
CA ARG A 166 1.68 3.36 -21.62
C ARG A 166 1.15 3.62 -20.20
N SER A 167 0.08 4.39 -20.06
CA SER A 167 -0.53 4.64 -18.73
C SER A 167 -1.15 3.38 -18.13
N LEU A 168 -1.73 2.52 -18.96
CA LEU A 168 -2.23 1.20 -18.58
C LEU A 168 -1.15 0.32 -17.98
N LYS A 169 0.01 0.22 -18.66
CA LYS A 169 1.16 -0.55 -18.21
C LYS A 169 1.69 -0.04 -16.86
N VAL A 170 1.78 1.27 -16.68
CA VAL A 170 2.19 1.88 -15.41
C VAL A 170 1.21 1.54 -14.30
N ILE A 171 -0.10 1.61 -14.54
CA ILE A 171 -1.10 1.33 -13.51
C ILE A 171 -1.11 -0.15 -13.13
N LEU A 172 -0.98 -1.07 -14.09
CA LEU A 172 -0.78 -2.49 -13.80
C LEU A 172 0.50 -2.75 -12.98
N LEU A 173 1.61 -2.07 -13.32
CA LEU A 173 2.87 -2.17 -12.56
C LEU A 173 2.74 -1.63 -11.13
N VAL A 174 2.04 -0.50 -10.96
CA VAL A 174 1.81 0.11 -9.64
C VAL A 174 0.90 -0.77 -8.79
N SER A 175 -0.23 -1.23 -9.35
CA SER A 175 -1.21 -2.06 -8.65
C SER A 175 -0.65 -3.41 -8.21
N VAL A 176 0.27 -4.00 -8.97
CA VAL A 176 0.79 -5.34 -8.68
C VAL A 176 2.10 -5.31 -7.90
N ASN A 177 2.93 -4.27 -8.05
CA ASN A 177 4.33 -4.31 -7.60
C ASN A 177 4.90 -2.96 -7.09
N ALA A 178 4.11 -1.90 -6.88
CA ALA A 178 4.66 -0.55 -6.62
C ALA A 178 5.76 -0.48 -5.55
N PRO A 179 5.63 -1.11 -4.36
CA PRO A 179 6.70 -1.05 -3.36
C PRO A 179 7.93 -1.86 -3.79
N ILE A 180 7.73 -3.07 -4.32
CA ILE A 180 8.78 -4.00 -4.74
C ILE A 180 9.59 -3.44 -5.92
N LEU A 181 8.92 -2.84 -6.91
CA LEU A 181 9.57 -2.25 -8.08
C LEU A 181 10.22 -0.90 -7.81
N TYR A 182 9.66 -0.05 -6.94
CA TYR A 182 10.32 1.21 -6.58
C TYR A 182 11.67 0.95 -5.87
N VAL A 183 11.73 -0.08 -5.03
CA VAL A 183 12.94 -0.46 -4.32
C VAL A 183 13.92 -1.20 -5.25
N ASN A 184 13.44 -2.15 -6.07
CA ASN A 184 14.32 -3.00 -6.87
C ASN A 184 14.68 -2.47 -8.27
N SER A 185 13.93 -1.52 -8.84
CA SER A 185 14.15 -1.04 -10.21
C SER A 185 14.68 0.40 -10.24
N THR A 186 15.93 0.56 -10.69
CA THR A 186 16.56 1.86 -10.92
C THR A 186 15.92 2.62 -12.09
N GLU A 187 15.47 1.90 -13.12
CA GLU A 187 14.68 2.41 -14.26
C GLU A 187 13.37 3.03 -13.78
N TYR A 188 12.65 2.35 -12.88
CA TYR A 188 11.38 2.82 -12.35
C TYR A 188 11.55 4.08 -11.48
N ARG A 189 12.61 4.15 -10.66
CA ARG A 189 12.97 5.36 -9.91
C ARG A 189 13.29 6.54 -10.83
N LYS A 190 13.96 6.32 -11.96
CA LYS A 190 14.25 7.38 -12.95
C LYS A 190 12.96 7.87 -13.60
N ALA A 191 12.07 6.97 -14.01
CA ALA A 191 10.77 7.32 -14.59
C ALA A 191 9.88 8.08 -13.60
N PHE A 192 9.79 7.60 -12.35
CA PHE A 192 9.04 8.26 -11.30
C PHE A 192 9.58 9.66 -10.98
N LYS A 193 10.91 9.81 -10.84
CA LYS A 193 11.54 11.13 -10.63
C LYS A 193 11.30 12.10 -11.79
N ARG A 194 11.27 11.60 -13.03
CA ARG A 194 10.99 12.42 -14.21
C ARG A 194 9.56 12.94 -14.19
N GLU A 195 8.58 12.07 -14.02
CA GLU A 195 7.14 12.45 -13.97
C GLU A 195 6.83 13.35 -12.76
N PHE A 196 7.41 13.05 -11.59
CA PHE A 196 7.25 13.89 -10.40
C PHE A 196 7.95 15.25 -10.53
N GLY A 197 9.05 15.31 -11.28
CA GLY A 197 9.75 16.54 -11.64
C GLY A 197 8.93 17.46 -12.54
N GLU A 198 8.21 16.91 -13.51
CA GLU A 198 7.27 17.67 -14.34
C GLU A 198 6.07 18.18 -13.50
N LEU A 199 5.56 17.35 -12.59
CA LEU A 199 4.48 17.76 -11.67
C LEU A 199 4.90 18.90 -10.74
N ARG A 200 6.16 18.89 -10.29
CA ARG A 200 6.75 19.95 -9.48
C ARG A 200 6.91 21.27 -10.23
N ARG A 201 7.04 21.26 -11.55
CA ARG A 201 7.05 22.48 -12.37
C ARG A 201 5.65 23.09 -12.49
N LEU A 202 4.59 22.27 -12.40
CA LEU A 202 3.20 22.73 -12.45
C LEU A 202 2.69 23.29 -11.13
N LEU A 203 3.37 23.00 -10.01
CA LEU A 203 3.09 23.60 -8.71
C LEU A 203 4.19 24.61 -8.38
N PRO A 204 4.00 25.92 -8.67
CA PRO A 204 4.94 26.97 -8.30
C PRO A 204 4.93 27.18 -6.78
N ILE A 205 5.48 26.22 -6.04
CA ILE A 205 5.80 26.38 -4.63
C ILE A 205 7.03 27.30 -4.61
N LYS A 206 6.79 28.60 -4.42
CA LYS A 206 7.83 29.59 -4.13
C LYS A 206 8.61 29.10 -2.90
N ARG A 207 9.76 28.46 -3.14
CA ARG A 207 10.76 28.26 -2.11
C ARG A 207 11.34 29.64 -1.82
N ASN A 208 10.87 30.27 -0.75
CA ASN A 208 11.60 31.35 -0.10
C ASN A 208 12.87 30.73 0.48
N ALA A 209 13.94 30.73 -0.31
CA ALA A 209 15.26 30.29 0.10
C ALA A 209 16.16 31.52 0.22
N SER A 210 16.33 31.98 1.45
CA SER A 210 17.55 32.65 1.89
C SER A 210 17.91 32.09 3.27
N VAL A 211 18.24 30.79 3.30
CA VAL A 211 19.02 30.24 4.41
C VAL A 211 20.46 30.29 3.96
N SER A 212 21.14 31.36 4.34
CA SER A 212 22.57 31.54 4.18
C SER A 212 23.26 30.40 4.92
N SER A 213 23.94 29.53 4.18
CA SER A 213 24.84 28.53 4.74
C SER A 213 26.03 29.24 5.36
N SER A 214 25.93 29.54 6.66
CA SER A 214 27.05 29.95 7.48
C SER A 214 28.08 28.82 7.48
N THR A 215 29.21 29.06 6.82
CA THR A 215 30.44 28.28 6.88
C THR A 215 30.93 28.24 8.33
N ALA A 216 30.43 27.28 9.11
CA ALA A 216 31.03 26.93 10.39
C ALA A 216 32.31 26.15 10.10
N ASN A 217 33.44 26.74 10.50
CA ASN A 217 34.77 26.16 10.43
C ASN A 217 34.79 24.69 10.89
N VAL A 218 35.09 23.80 9.95
CA VAL A 218 35.41 22.40 10.25
C VAL A 218 36.76 22.40 10.93
N VAL A 219 36.75 22.37 12.27
CA VAL A 219 37.93 22.10 13.08
C VAL A 219 38.38 20.68 12.75
N HIS A 220 39.56 20.59 12.16
CA HIS A 220 40.25 19.34 11.87
C HIS A 220 40.59 18.66 13.20
N VAL A 221 39.77 17.69 13.62
CA VAL A 221 40.04 16.84 14.78
C VAL A 221 41.08 15.80 14.36
N GLN A 222 42.21 15.82 15.06
CA GLN A 222 43.33 14.90 14.89
C GLN A 222 42.92 13.48 15.36
N PRO A 223 43.21 12.42 14.58
CA PRO A 223 42.85 11.05 14.97
C PRO A 223 43.60 10.62 16.24
N ARG A 224 42.82 10.26 17.26
CA ARG A 224 43.29 9.72 18.54
C ARG A 224 43.90 8.35 18.28
N GLN A 225 45.18 8.18 18.64
CA GLN A 225 45.88 6.90 18.61
C GLN A 225 45.09 5.85 19.42
N GLN A 226 44.86 4.69 18.79
CA GLN A 226 44.27 3.52 19.42
C GLN A 226 45.18 3.05 20.56
N GLN A 227 44.65 3.15 21.79
CA GLN A 227 45.23 2.46 22.94
C GLN A 227 45.02 0.96 22.80
N GLN A 228 46.13 0.23 22.95
CA GLN A 228 46.24 -1.21 23.08
C GLN A 228 45.30 -1.75 24.17
N PRO A 229 44.53 -2.82 23.92
CA PRO A 229 43.83 -3.53 24.99
C PRO A 229 44.83 -4.33 25.82
N THR A 230 44.91 -3.98 27.10
CA THR A 230 45.54 -4.79 28.15
C THR A 230 44.91 -6.17 28.17
N GLN A 231 45.72 -7.21 27.94
CA GLN A 231 45.33 -8.60 28.19
C GLN A 231 45.15 -8.80 29.69
N ILE A 232 43.91 -8.97 30.15
CA ILE A 232 43.62 -9.50 31.49
C ILE A 232 43.37 -10.99 31.36
N ALA A 233 44.17 -11.72 32.13
CA ALA A 233 44.26 -13.16 32.18
C ALA A 233 42.94 -13.84 32.59
N ALA A 234 42.82 -15.06 32.09
CA ALA A 234 41.77 -16.03 32.34
C ALA A 234 41.50 -16.26 33.83
N ASN A 235 40.22 -16.31 34.19
CA ASN A 235 39.73 -17.16 35.27
C ASN A 235 38.42 -17.81 34.84
N GLY A 236 38.39 -19.13 35.01
CA GLY A 236 37.41 -20.02 34.43
C GLY A 236 35.99 -19.74 34.90
N VAL A 237 35.07 -19.74 33.94
CA VAL A 237 33.64 -19.92 34.20
C VAL A 237 33.19 -21.14 33.41
N ILE A 238 32.79 -22.14 34.19
CA ILE A 238 32.26 -23.43 33.78
C ILE A 238 31.00 -23.20 32.93
N ARG A 239 31.02 -23.63 31.67
CA ARG A 239 29.82 -23.70 30.82
C ARG A 239 28.99 -24.91 31.22
N PRO A 240 27.70 -24.78 31.56
CA PRO A 240 26.81 -25.92 31.61
C PRO A 240 26.47 -26.37 30.18
N SER A 241 26.67 -27.66 29.92
CA SER A 241 26.22 -28.38 28.74
C SER A 241 24.69 -28.35 28.67
N PHE A 242 24.13 -27.66 27.68
CA PHE A 242 22.72 -27.81 27.32
C PHE A 242 22.56 -29.03 26.42
N ASN A 243 22.01 -30.10 26.99
CA ASN A 243 21.59 -31.29 26.27
C ASN A 243 20.48 -30.94 25.27
N HIS A 244 20.77 -31.22 23.99
CA HIS A 244 19.79 -31.24 22.91
C HIS A 244 18.85 -32.43 23.13
N GLN A 245 17.65 -32.20 23.66
CA GLN A 245 16.59 -33.20 23.70
C GLN A 245 15.67 -32.97 22.51
N SER A 246 15.90 -33.76 21.46
CA SER A 246 15.09 -33.81 20.25
C SER A 246 13.73 -34.44 20.57
N GLN A 247 12.70 -33.63 20.79
CA GLN A 247 11.31 -34.11 20.83
C GLN A 247 10.74 -34.14 19.40
N SER A 248 10.62 -35.35 18.87
CA SER A 248 9.90 -35.67 17.65
C SER A 248 8.38 -35.58 17.91
N PHE A 249 7.73 -34.56 17.34
CA PHE A 249 6.26 -34.51 17.31
C PHE A 249 5.73 -35.36 16.16
N ALA A 250 4.98 -36.40 16.51
CA ALA A 250 4.18 -37.20 15.60
C ALA A 250 2.97 -36.39 15.11
N ILE A 251 2.83 -36.28 13.78
CA ILE A 251 1.65 -35.74 13.11
C ILE A 251 0.61 -36.87 13.03
N ASN A 252 -0.44 -36.81 13.85
CA ASN A 252 -1.65 -37.57 13.60
C ASN A 252 -2.55 -36.76 12.67
N ARG A 253 -2.82 -37.32 11.48
CA ARG A 253 -3.87 -36.87 10.57
C ARG A 253 -5.23 -37.31 11.11
N PHE A 254 -6.15 -36.37 11.20
CA PHE A 254 -7.58 -36.59 10.99
C PHE A 254 -8.05 -35.55 9.97
#